data_AF-A0A7K2Z7I1-F1
#
_entry.id   AF-A0A7K2Z7I1-F1
#
_cell.length_a   1.000
_cell.length_b   1.000
_cell.length_c   1.000
_cell.angle_alpha   90.00
_cell.angle_beta   90.00
_cell.angle_gamma   90.00
#
_symmetry.space_group_name_H-M   'P 1'
#
loop_
_entity.id
_entity.type
_entity.pdbx_description
1 polymer ?
#
loop_
_entity_poly.entity_id
_entity_poly.type
_entity_poly.pdbx_seq_one_letter_code
_entity_poly.pdbx_strand_id
1 'polypeptide(L)'
;LGSPRLLALLALREAGGRAGLGDRTGCDRAIGRARAAFERGAAGGDPEWMSFFREAELELLEAQCWSALGDWSRAARHGRRAAALQDAHFTRNLALYRAQLTGDL
;
A
#
# COMPACT_ATOMS: atom_id res chain seq x y z
N LEU A 1 -11.49 16.81 -4.87
CA LEU A 1 -11.43 15.33 -5.06
C LEU A 1 -12.38 14.71 -4.04
N GLY A 2 -13.50 14.13 -4.50
CA GLY A 2 -14.57 13.59 -3.63
C GLY A 2 -14.41 12.11 -3.24
N SER A 3 -13.27 11.50 -3.54
CA SER A 3 -13.00 10.07 -3.35
C SER A 3 -11.91 9.87 -2.29
N PRO A 4 -12.26 9.44 -1.07
CA PRO A 4 -11.28 9.09 -0.04
C PRO A 4 -10.34 7.96 -0.48
N ARG A 5 -10.86 6.97 -1.21
CA ARG A 5 -10.06 5.86 -1.77
C ARG A 5 -9.01 6.34 -2.76
N LEU A 6 -9.37 7.24 -3.67
CA LEU A 6 -8.41 7.82 -4.62
C LEU A 6 -7.35 8.66 -3.90
N LEU A 7 -7.75 9.46 -2.91
CA LEU A 7 -6.81 10.23 -2.10
C LEU A 7 -5.81 9.33 -1.35
N ALA A 8 -6.29 8.19 -0.83
CA ALA A 8 -5.43 7.21 -0.19
C ALA A 8 -4.39 6.62 -1.16
N LEU A 9 -4.82 6.22 -2.36
CA LEU A 9 -3.90 5.70 -3.38
C LEU A 9 -2.86 6.74 -3.80
N LEU A 10 -3.28 7.99 -4.04
CA LEU A 10 -2.35 9.08 -4.41
C LEU A 10 -1.32 9.34 -3.30
N ALA A 11 -1.76 9.35 -2.04
CA ALA A 11 -0.86 9.51 -0.90
C ALA A 11 0.15 8.35 -0.77
N LEU A 12 -0.22 7.11 -1.10
CA LEU A 12 0.74 6.00 -1.16
C LEU A 12 1.75 6.14 -2.30
N ARG A 13 1.33 6.64 -3.47
CA ARG A 13 2.26 6.90 -4.57
C ARG A 13 3.26 7.99 -4.20
N GLU A 14 2.80 9.03 -3.49
CA GLU A 14 3.69 10.03 -2.90
C GLU A 14 4.66 9.41 -1.88
N ALA A 15 4.17 8.54 -1.00
CA ALA A 15 4.99 7.83 -0.02
C ALA A 15 6.10 7.01 -0.68
N GLY A 16 5.79 6.26 -1.74
CA GLY A 16 6.76 5.48 -2.50
C GLY A 16 7.82 6.36 -3.17
N GLY A 17 7.41 7.50 -3.76
CA GLY A 17 8.35 8.46 -4.32
C GLY A 17 9.31 9.03 -3.28
N ARG A 18 8.80 9.38 -2.09
CA ARG A 18 9.63 9.86 -0.97
C ARG A 18 10.57 8.79 -0.42
N ALA A 19 10.08 7.55 -0.29
CA ALA A 19 10.88 6.40 0.10
C ALA A 19 12.07 6.19 -0.85
N GLY A 20 11.82 6.25 -2.16
CA GLY A 20 12.88 6.14 -3.18
C GLY A 20 13.93 7.26 -3.14
N LEU A 21 13.58 8.42 -2.57
CA LEU A 21 14.51 9.53 -2.31
C LEU A 21 15.19 9.45 -0.93
N GLY A 22 14.90 8.43 -0.13
CA GLY A 22 15.39 8.29 1.25
C GLY A 22 14.71 9.21 2.27
N ASP A 23 13.64 9.94 1.89
CA ASP A 23 12.89 10.82 2.79
C ASP A 23 11.95 10.00 3.69
N ARG A 24 12.53 9.46 4.77
CA ARG A 24 11.80 8.63 5.75
C ARG A 24 10.64 9.38 6.40
N THR A 25 10.86 10.61 6.85
CA THR A 25 9.83 11.39 7.56
C THR A 25 8.68 11.77 6.63
N GLY A 26 8.99 12.19 5.41
CA GLY A 26 7.97 12.50 4.42
C GLY A 26 7.21 11.25 3.97
N CYS A 27 7.89 10.11 3.82
CA CYS A 27 7.25 8.84 3.52
C CYS A 27 6.23 8.46 4.61
N ASP A 28 6.64 8.46 5.88
CA ASP A 28 5.78 8.14 7.03
C ASP A 28 4.55 9.06 7.11
N ARG A 29 4.75 10.37 6.92
CA ARG A 29 3.63 11.34 6.85
C ARG A 29 2.66 11.06 5.72
N ALA A 30 3.15 10.62 4.55
CA ALA A 30 2.31 10.31 3.40
C ALA A 30 1.53 9.01 3.62
N ILE A 31 2.16 7.98 4.22
CA ILE A 31 1.50 6.75 4.67
C ILE A 31 0.38 7.07 5.67
N GLY A 32 0.64 7.91 6.66
CA GLY A 32 -0.39 8.32 7.64
C GLY A 32 -1.61 8.97 6.98
N ARG A 33 -1.39 9.86 6.00
CA ARG A 33 -2.49 10.44 5.21
C ARG A 33 -3.24 9.39 4.40
N ALA A 34 -2.52 8.43 3.83
CA ALA A 34 -3.13 7.36 3.05
C ALA A 34 -4.04 6.49 3.92
N ARG A 35 -3.57 6.05 5.09
CA ARG A 35 -4.38 5.26 6.03
C ARG A 35 -5.62 6.01 6.50
N ALA A 36 -5.45 7.26 6.95
CA ALA A 36 -6.58 8.10 7.37
C ALA A 36 -7.60 8.34 6.25
N ALA A 37 -7.17 8.39 4.99
CA ALA A 37 -8.08 8.49 3.85
C ALA A 37 -8.76 7.17 3.51
N PHE A 38 -8.06 6.05 3.63
CA PHE A 38 -8.59 4.71 3.37
C PHE A 38 -9.64 4.30 4.40
N GLU A 39 -9.42 4.63 5.68
CA GLU A 39 -10.32 4.35 6.81
C GLU A 39 -11.68 5.04 6.67
N ARG A 40 -11.77 6.17 5.93
CA ARG A 40 -13.05 6.81 5.62
C ARG A 40 -13.95 5.97 4.70
N GLY A 41 -13.41 4.90 4.10
CA GLY A 41 -14.18 3.96 3.31
C GLY A 41 -14.47 4.43 1.89
N ALA A 42 -15.33 3.67 1.20
CA ALA A 42 -15.78 4.01 -0.13
C ALA A 42 -16.78 5.18 -0.10
N ALA A 43 -16.75 6.02 -1.14
CA ALA A 43 -17.69 7.12 -1.32
C ALA A 43 -18.41 7.01 -2.67
N GLY A 44 -19.61 7.57 -2.77
CA GLY A 44 -20.39 7.55 -4.03
C GLY A 44 -19.71 8.24 -5.22
N GLY A 45 -18.64 9.02 -4.98
CA GLY A 45 -17.80 9.62 -6.01
C GLY A 45 -16.54 8.81 -6.36
N ASP A 46 -16.38 7.60 -5.85
CA ASP A 46 -15.26 6.73 -6.20
C ASP A 46 -15.43 6.21 -7.65
N PRO A 47 -14.40 6.37 -8.52
CA PRO A 47 -14.41 5.70 -9.80
C PRO A 47 -14.59 4.19 -9.68
N GLU A 48 -15.30 3.55 -10.62
CA GLU A 48 -15.61 2.11 -10.56
C GLU A 48 -14.36 1.22 -10.39
N TRP A 49 -13.27 1.58 -11.07
CA TRP A 49 -11.98 0.88 -10.98
C TRP A 49 -11.36 0.94 -9.58
N MET A 50 -11.84 1.78 -8.67
CA MET A 50 -11.33 1.83 -7.30
C MET A 50 -11.71 0.63 -6.43
N SER A 51 -12.66 -0.19 -6.88
CA SER A 51 -12.98 -1.49 -6.28
C SER A 51 -11.76 -2.43 -6.17
N PHE A 52 -10.75 -2.25 -7.02
CA PHE A 52 -9.49 -3.01 -6.96
C PHE A 52 -8.58 -2.62 -5.80
N PHE A 53 -8.60 -1.34 -5.39
CA PHE A 53 -7.73 -0.86 -4.32
C PHE A 53 -8.33 -1.21 -2.97
N ARG A 54 -7.91 -2.35 -2.42
CA ARG A 54 -8.38 -2.90 -1.14
C ARG A 54 -7.26 -2.92 -0.11
N GLU A 55 -7.56 -3.39 1.10
CA GLU A 55 -6.59 -3.35 2.21
C GLU A 55 -5.33 -4.16 1.90
N ALA A 56 -5.46 -5.27 1.16
CA ALA A 56 -4.32 -6.02 0.66
C ALA A 56 -3.33 -5.16 -0.18
N GLU A 57 -3.85 -4.28 -1.03
CA GLU A 57 -3.05 -3.40 -1.87
C GLU A 57 -2.45 -2.23 -1.07
N LEU A 58 -3.20 -1.70 -0.09
CA LEU A 58 -2.68 -0.70 0.86
C LEU A 58 -1.47 -1.25 1.63
N GLU A 59 -1.60 -2.44 2.20
CA GLU A 59 -0.53 -3.11 2.95
C GLU A 59 0.69 -3.40 2.06
N LEU A 60 0.49 -3.82 0.80
CA LEU A 60 1.60 -4.07 -0.12
C LEU A 60 2.37 -2.79 -0.48
N LEU A 61 1.66 -1.71 -0.80
CA LEU A 61 2.29 -0.44 -1.17
C LEU A 61 3.06 0.15 0.01
N GLU A 62 2.54 0.01 1.23
CA GLU A 62 3.26 0.38 2.44
C GLU A 62 4.50 -0.50 2.67
N ALA A 63 4.40 -1.82 2.45
CA ALA A 63 5.54 -2.73 2.54
C ALA A 63 6.69 -2.30 1.60
N GLN A 64 6.37 -1.95 0.35
CA GLN A 64 7.34 -1.48 -0.64
C GLN A 64 8.00 -0.15 -0.22
N CYS A 65 7.26 0.76 0.41
CA CYS A 65 7.83 1.99 0.96
C CYS A 65 8.88 1.69 2.04
N TRP A 66 8.56 0.77 2.96
CA TRP A 66 9.48 0.39 4.03
C TRP A 66 10.70 -0.38 3.52
N SER A 67 10.51 -1.25 2.52
CA SER A 67 11.58 -1.96 1.82
C SER A 67 12.56 -0.97 1.17
N ALA A 68 12.06 0.02 0.43
CA ALA A 68 12.88 1.08 -0.18
C ALA A 68 13.65 1.93 0.85
N LEU A 69 13.15 2.05 2.09
CA LEU A 69 13.83 2.74 3.19
C LEU A 69 14.74 1.83 4.03
N GLY A 70 14.93 0.57 3.63
CA GLY A 70 15.74 -0.43 4.34
C GLY A 70 15.14 -0.90 5.67
N ASP A 71 13.86 -0.63 5.96
CA ASP A 71 13.17 -1.14 7.15
C ASP A 71 12.49 -2.48 6.85
N TRP A 72 13.32 -3.51 6.68
CA TRP A 72 12.90 -4.86 6.30
C TRP A 72 11.91 -5.49 7.29
N SER A 73 12.05 -5.15 8.58
CA SER A 73 11.13 -5.65 9.61
C SER A 73 9.71 -5.13 9.42
N ARG A 74 9.55 -3.82 9.14
CA ARG A 74 8.24 -3.25 8.81
C ARG A 74 7.76 -3.75 7.46
N ALA A 75 8.62 -3.78 6.44
CA ALA A 75 8.29 -4.28 5.11
C ALA A 75 7.69 -5.69 5.17
N ALA A 76 8.38 -6.63 5.83
CA ALA A 76 7.91 -8.01 5.98
C ALA A 76 6.58 -8.12 6.74
N ARG A 77 6.38 -7.31 7.79
CA ARG A 77 5.10 -7.28 8.52
C ARG A 77 3.94 -6.88 7.62
N HIS A 78 4.09 -5.80 6.85
CA HIS A 78 3.07 -5.32 5.94
C HIS A 78 2.87 -6.29 4.75
N GLY A 79 3.94 -6.85 4.20
CA GLY A 79 3.87 -7.85 3.13
C GLY A 79 3.11 -9.12 3.56
N ARG A 80 3.33 -9.61 4.79
CA ARG A 80 2.59 -10.76 5.32
C ARG A 80 1.10 -10.45 5.49
N ARG A 81 0.74 -9.24 5.94
CA ARG A 81 -0.65 -8.79 6.02
C ARG A 81 -1.28 -8.72 4.62
N ALA A 82 -0.58 -8.15 3.66
CA ALA A 82 -1.03 -8.09 2.26
C ALA A 82 -1.33 -9.48 1.70
N ALA A 83 -0.42 -10.44 1.92
CA ALA A 83 -0.60 -11.83 1.48
C ALA A 83 -1.76 -12.54 2.18
N ALA A 84 -1.99 -12.29 3.47
CA ALA A 84 -3.10 -12.87 4.22
C ALA A 84 -4.47 -12.29 3.81
N LEU A 85 -4.50 -11.02 3.44
CA LEU A 85 -5.71 -10.31 3.00
C LEU A 85 -6.05 -10.54 1.52
N GLN A 86 -5.07 -10.93 0.70
CA GLN A 86 -5.30 -11.13 -0.73
C GLN A 86 -6.17 -12.37 -0.95
N ASP A 87 -7.28 -12.17 -1.65
CA ASP A 87 -8.15 -13.26 -2.07
C ASP A 87 -7.39 -14.18 -3.05
N ALA A 88 -7.37 -15.48 -2.74
CA ALA A 88 -6.69 -16.50 -3.51
C ALA A 88 -7.18 -16.60 -4.96
N HIS A 89 -8.39 -16.07 -5.26
CA HIS A 89 -8.91 -15.94 -6.61
C HIS A 89 -8.05 -15.03 -7.51
N PHE A 90 -7.35 -14.03 -6.94
CA PHE A 90 -6.44 -13.15 -7.69
C PHE A 90 -5.02 -13.73 -7.74
N THR A 91 -4.87 -14.91 -8.34
CA THR A 91 -3.62 -15.69 -8.38
C THR A 91 -2.41 -14.88 -8.84
N ARG A 92 -2.57 -13.95 -9.80
CA ARG A 92 -1.50 -13.04 -10.24
C ARG A 92 -1.01 -12.11 -9.12
N ASN A 93 -1.93 -11.46 -8.42
CA ASN A 93 -1.58 -10.55 -7.34
C ASN A 93 -0.97 -11.31 -6.17
N LEU A 94 -1.51 -12.49 -5.85
CA LEU A 94 -0.95 -13.36 -4.83
C LEU A 94 0.49 -13.80 -5.16
N ALA A 95 0.76 -14.17 -6.42
CA ALA A 95 2.11 -14.51 -6.87
C ALA A 95 3.08 -13.31 -6.76
N LEU A 96 2.64 -12.11 -7.14
CA LEU A 96 3.43 -10.89 -7.01
C LEU A 96 3.77 -10.57 -5.55
N TYR A 97 2.78 -10.67 -4.65
CA TYR A 97 2.96 -10.37 -3.23
C TYR A 97 3.92 -11.36 -2.57
N ARG A 98 3.81 -12.64 -2.93
CA ARG A 98 4.73 -13.69 -2.46
C ARG A 98 6.15 -13.50 -2.99
N ALA A 99 6.31 -13.14 -4.26
CA ALA A 99 7.62 -12.88 -4.85
C ALA A 99 8.35 -11.73 -4.15
N GLN A 100 7.64 -10.63 -3.83
CA GLN A 100 8.19 -9.51 -3.06
C GLN A 100 8.60 -9.93 -1.64
N LEU A 101 7.82 -10.78 -0.97
CA LEU A 101 8.19 -11.32 0.34
C LEU A 101 9.49 -12.15 0.32
N THR A 102 9.77 -12.86 -0.78
CA THR A 102 11.00 -13.66 -0.95
C THR A 102 12.20 -12.88 -1.47
N GLY A 103 12.00 -11.69 -2.04
CA GLY A 103 13.10 -10.82 -2.50
C GLY A 103 13.67 -9.93 -1.40
N ASP A 104 12.90 -9.70 -0.33
CA ASP A 104 13.20 -8.81 0.79
C ASP A 104 13.47 -9.57 2.13
N LEU A 105 13.79 -10.86 2.04
CA LEU A 105 14.30 -11.73 3.13
C LEU A 105 15.63 -12.35 2.71
#